data_AF-A0A0N1NT51-F1
#
_entry.id   AF-A0A0N1NT51-F1
#
_cell.length_a   1.000
_cell.length_b   1.000
_cell.length_c   1.000
_cell.angle_alpha   90.00
_cell.angle_beta   90.00
_cell.angle_gamma   90.00
#
_symmetry.space_group_name_H-M   'P 1'
#
loop_
_entity.id
_entity.type
_entity.pdbx_description
1 polymer ?
#
loop_
_entity_poly.entity_id
_entity_poly.type
_entity_poly.pdbx_seq_one_letter_code
_entity_poly.pdbx_strand_id
1 'polypeptide(L)'
;MPTPDMPSDVKALRTHLRIARQHAHTTDAERAEMEARLHESKAETARAHARAARSHAEAALAYAALAEVRRLCNLTIAESVRTPAIAQARDTLTAIDSVTEGQPLPDDAAWHSVWLHGNWRHLTKNMTTPEREHAADAVARYSAHVEPDEPAIADLRWWRD
;
A
#
# COMPACT_ATOMS: atom_id res chain seq x y z
N MET A 1 -43.99 88.94 -17.56
CA MET A 1 -44.95 87.99 -18.16
C MET A 1 -45.28 86.92 -17.13
N PRO A 2 -46.53 86.76 -16.69
CA PRO A 2 -46.92 85.73 -15.74
C PRO A 2 -46.96 84.37 -16.46
N THR A 3 -46.30 83.37 -15.88
CA THR A 3 -46.35 81.98 -16.37
C THR A 3 -47.78 81.43 -16.26
N PRO A 4 -48.30 80.74 -17.29
CA PRO A 4 -49.66 80.19 -17.27
C PRO A 4 -49.79 79.16 -16.14
N ASP A 5 -50.83 79.32 -15.32
CA ASP A 5 -51.08 78.46 -14.17
C ASP A 5 -51.47 77.06 -14.65
N MET A 6 -50.65 76.06 -14.31
CA MET A 6 -50.89 74.69 -14.77
C MET A 6 -52.14 74.09 -14.11
N PRO A 7 -52.93 73.28 -14.85
CA PRO A 7 -54.09 72.58 -14.30
C PRO A 7 -53.71 71.71 -13.10
N SER A 8 -54.58 71.65 -12.08
CA SER A 8 -54.37 70.88 -10.83
C SER A 8 -53.95 69.44 -11.08
N ASP A 9 -54.53 68.81 -12.09
CA ASP A 9 -54.36 67.39 -12.40
C ASP A 9 -52.95 67.10 -12.95
N VAL A 10 -52.39 68.04 -13.70
CA VAL A 10 -51.01 67.95 -14.21
C VAL A 10 -50.00 68.12 -13.08
N LYS A 11 -50.28 68.98 -12.10
CA LYS A 11 -49.44 69.16 -10.90
C LYS A 11 -49.46 67.91 -10.02
N ALA A 12 -50.63 67.28 -9.84
CA ALA A 12 -50.77 66.01 -9.12
C ALA A 12 -50.00 64.87 -9.81
N LEU A 13 -50.17 64.70 -11.12
CA LEU A 13 -49.53 63.64 -11.88
C LEU A 13 -47.99 63.74 -11.91
N ARG A 14 -47.44 64.94 -12.01
CA ARG A 14 -45.98 65.17 -11.87
C ARG A 14 -45.45 64.82 -10.48
N THR A 15 -46.27 65.02 -9.44
CA THR A 15 -45.89 64.68 -8.07
C THR A 15 -45.91 63.17 -7.87
N HIS A 16 -46.94 62.48 -8.35
CA HIS A 16 -47.00 61.01 -8.35
C HIS A 16 -45.84 60.39 -9.14
N LEU A 17 -45.50 60.92 -10.32
CA LEU A 17 -44.37 60.42 -11.11
C LEU A 17 -43.03 60.57 -10.37
N ARG A 18 -42.84 61.70 -9.67
CA ARG A 18 -41.63 61.94 -8.89
C ARG A 18 -41.50 60.95 -7.73
N ILE A 19 -42.60 60.73 -7.01
CA ILE A 19 -42.66 59.76 -5.91
C ILE A 19 -42.39 58.35 -6.44
N ALA A 20 -43.01 57.95 -7.54
CA ALA A 20 -42.80 56.64 -8.16
C ALA A 20 -41.34 56.44 -8.61
N ARG A 21 -40.70 57.46 -9.21
CA ARG A 21 -39.28 57.42 -9.58
C ARG A 21 -38.37 57.32 -8.37
N GLN A 22 -38.67 58.07 -7.31
CA GLN A 22 -37.91 57.99 -6.06
C GLN A 22 -38.00 56.59 -5.45
N HIS A 23 -39.20 56.00 -5.42
CA HIS A 23 -39.39 54.62 -4.96
C HIS A 23 -38.64 53.60 -5.82
N ALA A 24 -38.67 53.74 -7.15
CA ALA A 24 -37.91 52.85 -8.02
C ALA A 24 -36.40 52.93 -7.73
N HIS A 25 -35.85 54.14 -7.60
CA HIS A 25 -34.44 54.31 -7.25
C HIS A 25 -34.07 53.74 -5.88
N THR A 26 -34.93 53.89 -4.87
CA THR A 26 -34.67 53.30 -3.54
C THR A 26 -34.70 51.78 -3.61
N THR A 27 -35.66 51.19 -4.34
CA THR A 27 -35.76 49.73 -4.49
C THR A 27 -34.58 49.16 -5.28
N ASP A 28 -34.13 49.85 -6.34
CA ASP A 28 -32.95 49.44 -7.10
C ASP A 28 -31.68 49.52 -6.25
N ALA A 29 -31.55 50.55 -5.40
CA ALA A 29 -30.42 50.68 -4.47
C ALA A 29 -30.42 49.56 -3.42
N GLU A 30 -31.56 49.28 -2.79
CA GLU A 30 -31.71 48.18 -1.82
C GLU A 30 -31.39 46.82 -2.45
N ARG A 31 -31.84 46.61 -3.70
CA ARG A 31 -31.54 45.39 -4.46
C ARG A 31 -30.03 45.25 -4.72
N ALA A 32 -29.37 46.32 -5.17
CA ALA A 32 -27.94 46.31 -5.41
C ALA A 32 -27.14 46.02 -4.12
N GLU A 33 -27.57 46.58 -2.98
CA GLU A 33 -26.96 46.29 -1.68
C GLU A 33 -27.14 44.82 -1.25
N MET A 34 -28.34 44.26 -1.43
CA MET A 34 -28.59 42.84 -1.12
C MET A 34 -27.77 41.90 -2.01
N GLU A 35 -27.69 42.19 -3.31
CA GLU A 35 -26.87 41.40 -4.24
C GLU A 35 -25.38 41.49 -3.86
N ALA A 36 -24.88 42.68 -3.49
CA ALA A 36 -23.51 42.85 -3.02
C ALA A 36 -23.21 42.03 -1.76
N ARG A 37 -24.10 42.06 -0.76
CA ARG A 37 -23.96 41.24 0.47
C ARG A 37 -23.98 39.74 0.17
N LEU A 38 -24.83 39.30 -0.77
CA LEU A 38 -24.87 37.90 -1.18
C LEU A 38 -23.56 37.47 -1.85
N HIS A 39 -23.00 38.31 -2.72
CA HIS A 39 -21.71 38.03 -3.36
C HIS A 39 -20.56 37.99 -2.36
N GLU A 40 -20.56 38.91 -1.38
CA GLU A 40 -19.57 38.92 -0.30
C GLU A 40 -19.64 37.63 0.53
N SER A 41 -20.84 37.24 0.99
CA SER A 41 -21.06 35.99 1.72
C SER A 41 -20.64 34.75 0.93
N LYS A 42 -20.95 34.70 -0.37
CA LYS A 42 -20.49 33.62 -1.27
C LYS A 42 -18.97 33.58 -1.40
N ALA A 43 -18.31 34.73 -1.46
CA ALA A 43 -16.86 34.80 -1.52
C ALA A 43 -16.21 34.33 -0.21
N GLU A 44 -16.78 34.69 0.95
CA GLU A 44 -16.29 34.23 2.25
C GLU A 44 -16.41 32.73 2.44
N THR A 45 -17.57 32.16 2.09
CA THR A 45 -17.79 30.70 2.15
C THR A 45 -16.85 29.97 1.20
N ALA A 46 -16.65 30.46 -0.02
CA ALA A 46 -15.67 29.89 -0.96
C ALA A 46 -14.23 29.91 -0.39
N ARG A 47 -13.82 31.01 0.25
CA ARG A 47 -12.51 31.11 0.92
C ARG A 47 -12.40 30.16 2.12
N ALA A 48 -13.47 29.98 2.89
CA ALA A 48 -13.51 29.02 3.99
C ALA A 48 -13.37 27.58 3.48
N HIS A 49 -14.11 27.22 2.43
CA HIS A 49 -14.00 25.90 1.77
C HIS A 49 -12.60 25.66 1.21
N ALA A 50 -12.00 26.66 0.56
CA ALA A 50 -10.63 26.53 0.05
C ALA A 50 -9.60 26.28 1.17
N ARG A 51 -9.76 26.93 2.33
CA ARG A 51 -8.91 26.69 3.52
C ARG A 51 -9.11 25.28 4.08
N ALA A 52 -10.35 24.83 4.22
CA ALA A 52 -10.66 23.48 4.67
C ALA A 52 -10.10 22.41 3.72
N ALA A 53 -10.27 22.59 2.41
CA ALA A 53 -9.75 21.68 1.40
C ALA A 53 -8.22 21.56 1.45
N ARG A 54 -7.50 22.68 1.64
CA ARG A 54 -6.04 22.67 1.84
C ARG A 54 -5.65 21.90 3.09
N SER A 55 -6.29 22.15 4.23
CA SER A 55 -6.03 21.43 5.47
C SER A 55 -6.28 19.92 5.34
N HIS A 56 -7.36 19.53 4.66
CA HIS A 56 -7.63 18.11 4.37
C HIS A 56 -6.56 17.47 3.48
N ALA A 57 -6.08 18.18 2.46
CA ALA A 57 -5.01 17.70 1.59
C ALA A 57 -3.68 17.53 2.36
N GLU A 58 -3.32 18.51 3.21
CA GLU A 58 -2.15 18.43 4.07
C GLU A 58 -2.22 17.26 5.05
N ALA A 59 -3.38 17.05 5.69
CA ALA A 59 -3.60 15.92 6.58
C ALA A 59 -3.47 14.58 5.84
N ALA A 60 -4.04 14.45 4.64
CA ALA A 60 -3.93 13.25 3.82
C ALA A 60 -2.47 12.92 3.47
N LEU A 61 -1.67 13.93 3.11
CA LEU A 61 -0.24 13.76 2.86
C LEU A 61 0.53 13.31 4.11
N ALA A 62 0.23 13.90 5.27
CA ALA A 62 0.83 13.49 6.54
C ALA A 62 0.51 12.04 6.90
N TYR A 63 -0.74 11.61 6.72
CA TYR A 63 -1.12 10.21 6.94
C TYR A 63 -0.42 9.25 5.99
N ALA A 64 -0.29 9.60 4.71
CA ALA A 64 0.44 8.80 3.74
C ALA A 64 1.92 8.65 4.11
N ALA A 65 2.56 9.73 4.56
CA ALA A 65 3.95 9.70 5.03
C ALA A 65 4.13 8.80 6.26
N LEU A 66 3.23 8.88 7.25
CA LEU A 66 3.27 8.01 8.43
C LEU A 66 3.08 6.54 8.08
N ALA A 67 2.19 6.22 7.14
CA ALA A 67 1.99 4.85 6.66
C ALA A 67 3.26 4.29 6.01
N GLU A 68 3.96 5.11 5.22
CA GLU A 68 5.21 4.71 4.57
C GLU A 68 6.34 4.50 5.58
N VAL A 69 6.51 5.39 6.56
CA VAL A 69 7.49 5.21 7.65
C VAL A 69 7.23 3.90 8.39
N ARG A 70 5.96 3.60 8.72
CA ARG A 70 5.60 2.35 9.39
C ARG A 70 5.94 1.12 8.54
N ARG A 71 5.69 1.18 7.23
CA ARG A 71 6.03 0.11 6.29
C ARG A 71 7.54 -0.14 6.26
N LEU A 72 8.35 0.92 6.19
CA LEU A 72 9.80 0.83 6.20
C LEU A 72 10.33 0.25 7.51
N CYS A 73 9.81 0.71 8.66
CA CYS A 73 10.18 0.14 9.97
C CYS A 73 9.89 -1.37 10.04
N ASN A 74 8.72 -1.81 9.56
CA ASN A 74 8.37 -3.23 9.55
C ASN A 74 9.32 -4.07 8.70
N LEU A 75 9.74 -3.55 7.52
CA LEU A 75 10.72 -4.23 6.67
C LEU A 75 12.08 -4.33 7.37
N THR A 76 12.55 -3.25 7.98
CA THR A 76 13.82 -3.23 8.72
C THR A 76 13.79 -4.21 9.89
N ILE A 77 12.70 -4.24 10.66
CA ILE A 77 12.53 -5.18 11.77
C ILE A 77 12.57 -6.61 11.25
N ALA A 78 11.82 -6.93 10.19
CA ALA A 78 11.79 -8.26 9.60
C ALA A 78 13.19 -8.70 9.13
N GLU A 79 13.95 -7.82 8.49
CA GLU A 79 15.30 -8.12 8.04
C GLU A 79 16.29 -8.29 9.21
N SER A 80 16.16 -7.44 10.24
CA SER A 80 16.98 -7.52 11.46
C SER A 80 16.74 -8.79 12.28
N VAL A 81 15.56 -9.41 12.18
CA VAL A 81 15.25 -10.69 12.84
C VAL A 81 15.64 -11.87 11.95
N ARG A 82 15.44 -11.75 10.64
CA ARG A 82 15.80 -12.79 9.66
C ARG A 82 17.30 -13.09 9.67
N THR A 83 18.14 -12.06 9.66
CA THR A 83 19.60 -12.22 9.60
C THR A 83 20.17 -13.06 10.77
N PRO A 84 19.88 -12.75 12.06
CA PRO A 84 20.33 -13.57 13.17
C PRO A 84 19.68 -14.95 13.19
N ALA A 85 18.43 -15.10 12.74
CA ALA A 85 17.80 -16.43 12.64
C ALA A 85 18.50 -17.35 11.61
N ILE A 86 18.91 -16.80 10.45
CA ILE A 86 19.70 -17.54 9.46
C ILE A 86 21.09 -17.89 10.02
N ALA A 87 21.73 -16.95 10.72
CA ALA A 87 23.02 -17.21 11.36
C ALA A 87 22.91 -18.34 12.39
N GLN A 88 21.91 -18.28 13.28
CA GLN A 88 21.65 -19.32 14.27
C GLN A 88 21.35 -20.69 13.62
N ALA A 89 20.59 -20.72 12.53
CA ALA A 89 20.33 -21.97 11.80
C ALA A 89 21.62 -22.56 11.21
N ARG A 90 22.50 -21.73 10.64
CA ARG A 90 23.82 -22.16 10.17
C ARG A 90 24.71 -22.67 11.28
N ASP A 91 24.74 -21.98 12.42
CA ASP A 91 25.51 -22.41 13.59
C ASP A 91 24.98 -23.74 14.13
N THR A 92 23.66 -23.92 14.16
CA THR A 92 23.01 -25.17 14.58
C THR A 92 23.36 -26.32 13.63
N LEU A 93 23.32 -26.09 12.31
CA LEU A 93 23.74 -27.08 11.33
C LEU A 93 25.21 -27.42 11.48
N THR A 94 26.08 -26.42 11.65
CA THR A 94 27.52 -26.63 11.90
C THR A 94 27.76 -27.43 13.18
N ALA A 95 27.00 -27.17 14.23
CA ALA A 95 27.07 -27.92 15.48
C ALA A 95 26.63 -29.37 15.29
N ILE A 96 25.53 -29.62 14.56
CA ILE A 96 25.08 -30.97 14.21
C ILE A 96 26.16 -31.69 13.39
N ASP A 97 26.74 -31.04 12.38
CA ASP A 97 27.82 -31.60 11.57
C ASP A 97 29.06 -31.95 12.42
N SER A 98 29.37 -31.11 13.43
CA SER A 98 30.50 -31.36 14.34
C SER A 98 30.29 -32.55 15.27
N VAL A 99 29.04 -32.82 15.68
CA VAL A 99 28.68 -33.96 16.54
C VAL A 99 28.54 -35.23 15.73
N THR A 100 28.11 -35.12 14.48
CA THR A 100 27.95 -36.27 13.59
C THR A 100 29.26 -36.69 12.94
N GLU A 101 30.34 -35.89 12.97
CA GLU A 101 31.65 -36.23 12.38
C GLU A 101 31.56 -36.70 10.90
N GLY A 102 30.56 -36.21 10.15
CA GLY A 102 30.27 -36.68 8.80
C GLY A 102 29.68 -38.10 8.72
N GLN A 103 29.32 -38.69 9.86
CA GLN A 103 28.49 -39.89 9.93
C GLN A 103 27.10 -39.57 9.38
N PRO A 104 26.52 -40.47 8.59
CA PRO A 104 25.16 -40.30 8.10
C PRO A 104 24.17 -40.23 9.27
N LEU A 105 23.13 -39.42 9.09
CA LEU A 105 22.02 -39.40 10.02
C LEU A 105 21.27 -40.74 9.98
N PRO A 106 20.58 -41.15 11.07
CA PRO A 106 19.79 -42.38 11.09
C PRO A 106 18.81 -42.50 9.91
N ASP A 107 18.23 -41.39 9.48
CA ASP A 107 17.30 -41.33 8.34
C ASP A 107 18.00 -41.44 6.97
N ASP A 108 19.30 -41.15 6.88
CA ASP A 108 20.05 -41.22 5.63
C ASP A 108 20.15 -42.68 5.13
N ALA A 109 20.27 -43.65 6.05
CA ALA A 109 20.28 -45.09 5.76
C ALA A 109 18.94 -45.56 5.17
N ALA A 110 17.84 -45.02 5.68
CA ALA A 110 16.49 -45.34 5.20
C ALA A 110 16.30 -44.80 3.77
N TRP A 111 16.70 -43.55 3.52
CA TRP A 111 16.66 -42.96 2.18
C TRP A 111 17.54 -43.70 1.18
N HIS A 112 18.75 -44.11 1.58
CA HIS A 112 19.64 -44.90 0.73
C HIS A 112 19.05 -46.27 0.38
N SER A 113 18.43 -46.96 1.35
CA SER A 113 17.73 -48.23 1.10
C SER A 113 16.55 -48.06 0.14
N VAL A 114 15.79 -46.96 0.30
CA VAL A 114 14.67 -46.60 -0.59
C VAL A 114 15.16 -46.31 -2.00
N TRP A 115 16.31 -45.66 -2.15
CA TRP A 115 16.92 -45.41 -3.45
C TRP A 115 17.40 -46.71 -4.12
N LEU A 116 18.09 -47.59 -3.39
CA LEU A 116 18.60 -48.87 -3.93
C LEU A 116 17.49 -49.83 -4.36
N HIS A 117 16.40 -49.89 -3.60
CA HIS A 117 15.38 -50.93 -3.76
C HIS A 117 14.05 -50.41 -4.31
N GLY A 118 13.85 -49.10 -4.33
CA GLY A 118 12.62 -48.45 -4.78
C GLY A 118 12.75 -47.86 -6.18
N ASN A 119 11.62 -47.62 -6.83
CA ASN A 119 11.60 -46.81 -8.05
C ASN A 119 11.74 -45.33 -7.66
N TRP A 120 12.99 -44.84 -7.61
CA TRP A 120 13.34 -43.49 -7.15
C TRP A 120 12.52 -42.38 -7.81
N ARG A 121 12.39 -42.41 -9.15
CA ARG A 121 11.58 -41.45 -9.89
C ARG A 121 10.11 -41.50 -9.46
N HIS A 122 9.56 -42.70 -9.30
CA HIS A 122 8.17 -42.86 -8.89
C HIS A 122 7.91 -42.34 -7.47
N LEU A 123 8.84 -42.59 -6.54
CA LEU A 123 8.70 -42.18 -5.14
C LEU A 123 8.84 -40.66 -4.99
N THR A 124 9.78 -40.06 -5.72
CA THR A 124 10.08 -38.63 -5.61
C THR A 124 9.16 -37.73 -6.47
N LYS A 125 8.43 -38.26 -7.46
CA LYS A 125 7.59 -37.43 -8.37
C LYS A 125 6.49 -36.61 -7.68
N ASN A 126 6.01 -37.06 -6.51
CA ASN A 126 4.94 -36.38 -5.77
C ASN A 126 5.48 -35.49 -4.63
N MET A 127 6.79 -35.54 -4.36
CA MET A 127 7.44 -34.68 -3.37
C MET A 127 7.62 -33.27 -3.92
N THR A 128 7.63 -32.28 -3.03
CA THR A 128 8.01 -30.90 -3.35
C THR A 128 9.50 -30.81 -3.65
N THR A 129 9.95 -29.75 -4.35
CA THR A 129 11.37 -29.57 -4.68
C THR A 129 12.29 -29.62 -3.44
N PRO A 130 11.98 -28.94 -2.31
CA PRO A 130 12.82 -29.03 -1.11
C PRO A 130 12.91 -30.45 -0.54
N GLU A 131 11.81 -31.20 -0.54
CA GLU A 131 11.79 -32.58 -0.06
C GLU A 131 12.62 -33.50 -0.96
N ARG A 132 12.55 -33.32 -2.28
CA ARG A 132 13.37 -34.08 -3.24
C ARG A 132 14.86 -33.82 -3.05
N GLU A 133 15.25 -32.55 -2.86
CA GLU A 133 16.64 -32.18 -2.58
C GLU A 133 17.12 -32.78 -1.25
N HIS A 134 16.29 -32.73 -0.20
CA HIS A 134 16.63 -33.33 1.08
C HIS A 134 16.85 -34.85 0.96
N ALA A 135 15.96 -35.57 0.28
CA ALA A 135 16.09 -37.00 0.07
C ALA A 135 17.33 -37.35 -0.79
N ALA A 136 17.61 -36.56 -1.83
CA ALA A 136 18.82 -36.69 -2.64
C ALA A 136 20.10 -36.46 -1.81
N ASP A 137 20.13 -35.42 -0.97
CA ASP A 137 21.26 -35.12 -0.11
C ASP A 137 21.48 -36.22 0.94
N ALA A 138 20.41 -36.80 1.48
CA ALA A 138 20.45 -37.92 2.42
C ALA A 138 21.08 -39.18 1.80
N VAL A 139 20.63 -39.56 0.59
CA VAL A 139 21.24 -40.68 -0.15
C VAL A 139 22.71 -40.40 -0.45
N ALA A 140 23.06 -39.18 -0.88
CA ALA A 140 24.44 -38.81 -1.19
C ALA A 140 25.35 -38.90 0.05
N ARG A 141 24.91 -38.41 1.21
CA ARG A 141 25.65 -38.52 2.48
C ARG A 141 25.87 -39.98 2.87
N TYR A 142 24.83 -40.81 2.82
CA TYR A 142 24.96 -42.22 3.19
C TYR A 142 25.84 -43.01 2.22
N SER A 143 25.69 -42.78 0.92
CA SER A 143 26.48 -43.48 -0.11
C SER A 143 27.96 -43.16 0.03
N ALA A 144 28.31 -41.89 0.29
CA ALA A 144 29.69 -41.49 0.57
C ALA A 144 30.27 -42.15 1.83
N HIS A 145 29.42 -42.56 2.78
CA HIS A 145 29.82 -43.28 3.98
C HIS A 145 30.02 -44.78 3.75
N VAL A 146 29.17 -45.42 2.94
CA VAL A 146 29.22 -46.87 2.68
C VAL A 146 30.21 -47.24 1.57
N GLU A 147 30.27 -46.44 0.50
CA GLU A 147 31.10 -46.69 -0.68
C GLU A 147 31.84 -45.40 -1.11
N PRO A 148 32.91 -45.01 -0.41
CA PRO A 148 33.58 -43.72 -0.63
C PRO A 148 34.23 -43.54 -2.02
N ASP A 149 34.45 -44.63 -2.76
CA ASP A 149 35.14 -44.64 -4.06
C ASP A 149 34.21 -44.79 -5.27
N GLU A 150 32.88 -44.81 -5.08
CA GLU A 150 31.93 -44.91 -6.20
C GLU A 150 31.70 -43.57 -6.94
N PRO A 151 31.54 -43.59 -8.27
CA PRO A 151 31.27 -42.39 -9.05
C PRO A 151 29.92 -41.77 -8.67
N ALA A 152 29.86 -40.43 -8.74
CA ALA A 152 28.68 -39.64 -8.43
C ALA A 152 27.40 -40.27 -9.00
N ILE A 153 26.48 -40.60 -8.09
CA ILE A 153 25.23 -41.32 -8.36
C ILE A 153 24.45 -40.57 -9.45
N ALA A 154 24.53 -41.08 -10.68
CA ALA A 154 23.81 -40.51 -11.82
C ALA A 154 22.29 -40.63 -11.59
N ASP A 155 21.52 -39.68 -12.11
CA ASP A 155 20.05 -39.65 -12.05
C ASP A 155 19.39 -39.42 -10.68
N LEU A 156 20.16 -39.15 -9.62
CA LEU A 156 19.59 -38.87 -8.29
C LEU A 156 18.67 -37.64 -8.30
N ARG A 157 19.00 -36.64 -9.12
CA ARG A 157 18.25 -35.38 -9.29
C ARG A 157 17.63 -35.25 -10.69
N TRP A 158 16.97 -36.29 -11.17
CA TRP A 158 16.30 -36.35 -12.47
C TRP A 158 15.31 -35.21 -12.77
N TRP A 159 14.90 -34.43 -11.77
CA TRP A 159 14.04 -33.24 -11.92
C TRP A 159 14.80 -31.96 -12.26
N ARG A 160 16.13 -32.00 -12.29
CA ARG A 160 16.98 -30.87 -12.72
C ARG A 160 17.32 -30.91 -14.21
N ASP A 161 17.08 -32.04 -14.86
CA ASP A 161 17.18 -32.26 -16.30
C ASP A 161 15.84 -31.99 -17.00
#